data_AF-A0AA89C3Z4-F1
#
_entry.id   AF-A0AA89C3Z4-F1
#
_cell.length_a   1.000
_cell.length_b   1.000
_cell.length_c   1.000
_cell.angle_alpha   90.00
_cell.angle_beta   90.00
_cell.angle_gamma   90.00
#
_symmetry.space_group_name_H-M   'P 1'
#
loop_
_entity.id
_entity.type
_entity.pdbx_description
1 polymer ?
#
loop_
_entity_poly.entity_id
_entity_poly.type
_entity_poly.pdbx_seq_one_letter_code
_entity_poly.pdbx_strand_id
1 'polypeptide(L)'
;EDCQDVLKYSPSSRSGIYTIKPFGDVKPFPVYCEMETAGGGWTVFQRRFDGSVDFHRNWTDYRNGFGNASGEYWLGDNILQRVHYINLVFW
;
A
#
# COMPACT_ATOMS: atom_id res chain seq x y z
N GLU A 1 6.14 3.96 9.94
CA GLU A 1 4.95 4.75 9.58
C GLU A 1 4.48 4.37 8.18
N ASP A 2 5.42 4.06 7.29
CA ASP A 2 5.20 3.43 5.99
C ASP A 2 6.15 2.25 5.75
N CYS A 3 6.16 1.69 4.54
CA CYS A 3 7.04 0.58 4.17
C CYS A 3 8.53 0.94 4.17
N GLN A 4 8.88 2.21 3.99
CA GLN A 4 10.27 2.64 4.01
C GLN A 4 10.83 2.54 5.43
N ASP A 5 10.04 2.89 6.44
CA ASP A 5 10.44 2.74 7.84
C ASP A 5 10.61 1.28 8.23
N VAL A 6 9.76 0.39 7.71
CA VAL A 6 9.90 -1.06 7.90
C VAL A 6 11.25 -1.53 7.38
N LEU A 7 11.62 -1.13 6.16
CA LEU A 7 12.89 -1.54 5.55
C LEU A 7 14.09 -0.92 6.27
N LYS A 8 14.00 0.34 6.73
CA LYS A 8 15.06 0.98 7.54
C LYS A 8 15.31 0.24 8.85
N TYR A 9 14.24 -0.20 9.52
CA TYR A 9 14.34 -0.94 10.78
C TYR A 9 14.81 -2.38 10.58
N SER A 10 14.37 -3.03 9.49
CA SER A 10 14.75 -4.39 9.14
C SER A 10 15.14 -4.49 7.66
N PRO A 11 16.44 -4.26 7.34
CA PRO A 11 16.93 -4.24 5.96
C PRO A 11 16.84 -5.57 5.21
N SER A 12 16.60 -6.68 5.92
CA SER A 12 16.38 -8.01 5.33
C SER A 12 14.89 -8.35 5.12
N SER A 13 14.00 -7.37 5.32
CA SER A 13 12.56 -7.51 5.03
C SER A 13 12.32 -7.90 3.58
N ARG A 14 11.36 -8.79 3.36
CA ARG A 14 10.96 -9.24 2.01
C ARG A 14 9.65 -8.59 1.59
N SER A 15 9.38 -8.58 0.30
CA SER A 15 8.10 -8.10 -0.23
C SER A 15 6.93 -8.89 0.37
N GLY A 16 5.89 -8.20 0.81
CA GLY A 16 4.80 -8.85 1.55
C GLY A 16 3.84 -7.86 2.21
N ILE A 17 2.91 -8.39 3.01
CA ILE A 17 1.93 -7.57 3.71
C ILE A 17 2.48 -7.16 5.07
N TYR A 18 2.44 -5.86 5.34
CA TYR A 18 2.84 -5.27 6.61
C TYR A 18 1.69 -4.42 7.16
N THR A 19 1.62 -4.32 8.48
CA THR A 19 0.75 -3.35 9.12
C THR A 19 1.52 -2.05 9.31
N ILE A 20 1.03 -0.97 8.72
CA ILE A 20 1.59 0.37 8.89
C ILE A 20 0.63 1.24 9.71
N LYS A 21 1.18 2.30 10.29
CA LYS A 21 0.43 3.32 11.01
C LYS A 21 1.04 4.69 10.66
N PRO A 22 0.50 5.38 9.65
CA PRO A 22 0.91 6.74 9.33
C PRO A 22 0.57 7.71 10.47
N PHE A 23 1.17 8.90 10.44
CA PHE A 23 0.90 9.96 11.41
C PHE A 23 -0.57 10.42 11.38
N GLY A 24 -1.06 10.87 12.54
CA GLY A 24 -2.44 11.34 12.75
C GLY A 24 -3.40 10.26 13.27
N ASP A 25 -4.70 10.58 13.28
CA ASP A 25 -5.76 9.70 13.80
C ASP A 25 -6.19 8.64 12.78
N VAL A 26 -5.22 7.84 12.33
CA VAL A 26 -5.46 6.69 11.46
C VAL A 26 -5.18 5.41 12.24
N LYS A 27 -6.15 4.48 12.24
CA LYS A 27 -5.95 3.16 12.83
C LYS A 27 -4.90 2.40 12.01
N PRO A 28 -4.03 1.56 12.60
CA PRO A 28 -3.13 0.72 11.83
C PRO A 28 -3.89 -0.15 10.82
N PHE A 29 -3.36 -0.29 9.61
CA PHE A 29 -3.99 -1.06 8.52
C PHE A 29 -2.93 -1.82 7.69
N PRO A 30 -3.32 -2.93 7.04
CA PRO A 30 -2.41 -3.70 6.21
C PRO A 30 -2.16 -3.02 4.85
N VAL A 31 -0.92 -3.07 4.38
CA VAL A 31 -0.49 -2.67 3.03
C VAL A 31 0.46 -3.70 2.47
N TYR A 32 0.53 -3.78 1.14
CA TYR A 32 1.62 -4.50 0.49
C TYR A 32 2.86 -3.58 0.42
N CYS A 33 3.97 -4.06 0.97
CA CYS A 33 5.27 -3.42 0.84
C CYS A 33 6.12 -4.16 -0.17
N GLU A 34 6.65 -3.44 -1.16
CA GLU A 34 7.66 -3.96 -2.07
C GLU A 34 9.04 -3.58 -1.50
N MET A 35 9.84 -4.59 -1.15
CA MET A 35 11.08 -4.41 -0.39
C MET A 35 12.35 -4.69 -1.20
N GLU A 36 12.22 -5.15 -2.44
CA GLU A 36 13.33 -5.75 -3.19
C GLU A 36 13.72 -4.91 -4.41
N THR A 37 12.76 -4.30 -5.09
CA THR A 37 12.96 -3.62 -6.36
C THR A 37 13.40 -2.17 -6.15
N ALA A 38 14.39 -1.72 -6.91
CA ALA A 38 14.86 -0.33 -6.92
C ALA A 38 15.17 0.25 -5.51
N GLY A 39 15.74 -0.57 -4.63
CA GLY A 39 16.08 -0.19 -3.25
C GLY A 39 14.98 -0.44 -2.21
N GLY A 40 13.80 -0.89 -2.64
CA GLY A 40 12.71 -1.32 -1.76
C GLY A 40 12.09 -0.22 -0.91
N GLY A 41 11.26 -0.64 0.05
CA GLY A 41 10.59 0.26 0.99
C GLY A 41 9.38 0.96 0.38
N TRP A 42 8.85 0.43 -0.72
CA TRP A 42 7.74 1.02 -1.43
C TRP A 42 6.42 0.61 -0.79
N THR A 43 5.61 1.60 -0.44
CA THR A 43 4.20 1.37 -0.09
C THR A 43 3.40 1.25 -1.38
N VAL A 44 2.89 0.05 -1.65
CA VAL A 44 2.08 -0.16 -2.85
C VAL A 44 0.69 0.38 -2.60
N PHE A 45 0.23 1.28 -3.47
CA PHE A 45 -1.07 1.91 -3.27
C PHE A 45 -2.16 1.46 -4.23
N GLN A 46 -1.76 0.84 -5.34
CA GLN A 46 -2.63 0.12 -6.24
C GLN A 46 -1.95 -1.20 -6.61
N ARG A 47 -2.70 -2.30 -6.59
CA ARG A 47 -2.23 -3.60 -7.05
C ARG A 47 -3.28 -4.26 -7.94
N ARG A 48 -2.86 -4.71 -9.13
CA ARG A 48 -3.67 -5.39 -10.16
C ARG A 48 -2.87 -6.58 -10.69
N PHE A 49 -3.50 -7.74 -10.84
CA PHE A 49 -2.86 -8.94 -11.42
C PHE A 49 -3.84 -10.00 -11.91
N ASP A 50 -5.09 -10.06 -11.42
CA ASP A 50 -6.05 -11.12 -11.78
C ASP A 50 -7.47 -10.63 -12.11
N GLY A 51 -7.76 -9.34 -11.92
CA GLY A 51 -9.07 -8.76 -12.14
C GLY A 51 -10.14 -9.19 -11.13
N SER A 52 -9.74 -9.75 -9.98
CA SER A 52 -10.65 -10.17 -8.91
C SER A 52 -11.38 -9.00 -8.24
N VAL A 53 -10.86 -7.78 -8.35
CA VAL A 53 -11.49 -6.58 -7.81
C VAL A 53 -11.91 -5.66 -8.94
N ASP A 54 -13.17 -5.23 -8.90
CA ASP A 54 -13.68 -4.21 -9.83
C ASP A 54 -13.16 -2.82 -9.47
N PHE A 55 -12.53 -2.15 -10.44
CA PHE A 55 -12.02 -0.77 -10.33
C PHE A 55 -12.96 0.26 -10.97
N HIS A 56 -14.08 -0.14 -11.56
CA HIS A 56 -15.13 0.76 -12.01
C HIS A 56 -16.00 1.22 -10.82
N ARG A 57 -15.40 2.06 -9.98
CA ARG A 57 -15.96 2.48 -8.68
C ARG A 57 -16.28 3.96 -8.63
N ASN A 58 -17.12 4.35 -7.68
CA ASN A 58 -17.46 5.76 -7.47
C ASN A 58 -16.33 6.51 -6.74
N TRP A 59 -16.44 7.84 -6.69
CA TRP A 59 -15.44 8.69 -6.03
C TRP A 59 -15.24 8.36 -4.54
N THR A 60 -16.32 8.02 -3.82
CA THR A 60 -16.25 7.70 -2.39
C THR A 60 -15.41 6.45 -2.14
N ASP A 61 -15.50 5.45 -3.00
CA ASP A 61 -14.69 4.23 -2.94
C ASP A 61 -13.21 4.56 -3.16
N TYR A 62 -12.87 5.35 -4.17
CA TYR A 62 -11.48 5.79 -4.41
C TYR A 62 -10.92 6.64 -3.27
N ARG A 63 -11.76 7.46 -2.64
CA ARG A 63 -11.36 8.25 -1.46
C ARG A 63 -11.03 7.36 -0.26
N ASN A 64 -11.84 6.32 -0.03
CA ASN A 64 -11.73 5.47 1.17
C ASN A 64 -10.81 4.26 0.99
N GLY A 65 -10.60 3.81 -0.25
CA GLY A 65 -9.92 2.56 -0.55
C GLY A 65 -10.89 1.38 -0.68
N PHE A 66 -10.50 0.37 -1.45
CA PHE A 66 -11.26 -0.85 -1.69
C PHE A 66 -10.34 -2.02 -2.05
N GLY A 67 -10.82 -3.25 -1.90
CA GLY A 67 -10.04 -4.47 -2.13
C GLY A 67 -9.29 -4.95 -0.88
N ASN A 68 -8.24 -5.76 -1.07
CA ASN A 68 -7.46 -6.34 0.02
C ASN A 68 -5.95 -6.29 -0.28
N ALA A 69 -5.13 -5.93 0.71
CA ALA A 69 -3.67 -5.88 0.59
C ALA A 69 -3.03 -7.22 0.16
N SER A 70 -3.66 -8.35 0.49
CA SER A 70 -3.26 -9.69 0.03
C SER A 70 -3.53 -9.94 -1.45
N GLY A 71 -4.48 -9.20 -2.05
CA GLY A 71 -4.92 -9.34 -3.43
C GLY A 71 -4.83 -8.01 -4.19
N GLU A 72 -5.83 -7.75 -5.02
CA GLU A 72 -5.98 -6.47 -5.71
C GLU A 72 -6.64 -5.45 -4.79
N TYR A 73 -6.17 -4.20 -4.84
CA TYR A 73 -6.72 -3.12 -4.03
C TYR A 73 -6.33 -1.73 -4.52
N TRP A 74 -7.08 -0.75 -4.03
CA TRP A 74 -6.77 0.67 -4.00
C TRP A 74 -6.67 1.12 -2.55
N LEU A 75 -5.56 1.76 -2.17
CA LEU A 75 -5.29 2.13 -0.79
C LEU A 75 -6.21 3.23 -0.25
N GLY A 76 -6.71 4.09 -1.13
CA GLY A 76 -7.58 5.20 -0.78
C GLY A 76 -6.85 6.54 -0.71
N ASP A 77 -7.41 7.57 -1.35
CA ASP A 77 -6.77 8.89 -1.46
C ASP A 77 -6.54 9.56 -0.12
N ASN A 78 -7.42 9.31 0.85
CA ASN A 78 -7.24 9.79 2.22
C ASN A 78 -5.92 9.28 2.81
N ILE A 79 -5.49 8.07 2.47
CA ILE A 79 -4.25 7.49 2.95
C ILE A 79 -3.05 7.95 2.09
N LEU A 80 -3.22 8.08 0.78
CA LEU A 80 -2.15 8.52 -0.14
C LEU A 80 -1.50 9.83 0.30
N GLN A 81 -2.28 10.77 0.81
CA GLN A 81 -1.78 12.06 1.31
C GLN A 81 -0.91 11.96 2.56
N ARG A 82 -0.82 10.77 3.19
CA ARG A 82 -0.15 10.52 4.46
C ARG A 82 1.06 9.58 4.31
N VAL A 83 1.34 9.08 3.11
CA VAL A 83 2.48 8.21 2.79
C VAL A 83 3.34 8.86 1.71
N HIS A 84 4.67 8.80 1.86
CA HIS A 84 5.58 9.56 0.99
C HIS A 84 6.24 8.71 -0.10
N TYR A 85 6.59 7.45 0.21
CA TYR A 85 7.23 6.54 -0.73
C TYR A 85 6.22 5.55 -1.31
N ILE A 86 5.62 5.92 -2.44
CA ILE A 86 4.56 5.15 -3.10
C ILE A 86 5.04 4.57 -4.43
N ASN A 87 4.56 3.36 -4.75
CA ASN A 87 4.79 2.75 -6.06
C ASN A 87 3.50 2.13 -6.62
N LEU A 88 3.36 2.21 -7.94
CA LEU A 88 2.40 1.42 -8.71
C LEU A 88 3.11 0.14 -9.13
N VAL A 89 2.68 -1.00 -8.60
CA VAL A 89 3.17 -2.28 -9.11
C VAL A 89 2.33 -2.62 -10.33
N PHE A 90 2.83 -2.25 -11.51
CA PHE A 90 2.40 -2.82 -12.78
C PHE A 90 3.20 -4.10 -13.01
N TRP A 91 2.53 -5.25 -13.03
CA TRP A 91 3.06 -6.43 -13.71
C TRP A 91 2.54 -6.42 -15.15
#